data_AF-A0A8T4SL66-F1
#
_entry.id   AF-A0A8T4SL66-F1
#
_cell.length_a   1.000
_cell.length_b   1.000
_cell.length_c   1.000
_cell.angle_alpha   90.00
_cell.angle_beta   90.00
_cell.angle_gamma   90.00
#
_symmetry.space_group_name_H-M   'P 1'
#
loop_
_entity.id
_entity.type
_entity.pdbx_description
1 polymer ?
#
loop_
_entity_poly.entity_id
_entity_poly.type
_entity_poly.pdbx_seq_one_letter_code
_entity_poly.pdbx_strand_id
1 'polypeptide(L)' 'MPSNKFLGIARKIAKRDSAVFDTLMEFERTKEIRSKTRLNFTIDKSTAAHFKKYCREHGYNMSAKIEQAMEKLVSE' A
#
# COMPACT_ATOMS: atom_id res chain seq x y z
N MET A 1 -32.22 21.18 -2.17
CA MET A 1 -30.84 21.52 -1.76
C MET A 1 -30.51 20.72 -0.50
N PRO A 2 -29.41 19.95 -0.46
CA PRO A 2 -29.03 19.26 0.78
C PRO A 2 -28.77 20.29 1.88
N SER A 3 -29.22 20.01 3.10
CA SER A 3 -29.06 20.93 4.23
C SER A 3 -27.57 21.21 4.51
N ASN A 4 -27.23 22.44 4.92
CA ASN A 4 -25.84 22.81 5.25
C ASN A 4 -25.19 21.86 6.27
N LYS A 5 -25.98 21.26 7.16
CA LYS A 5 -25.53 20.27 8.14
C LYS A 5 -25.11 18.95 7.47
N PHE A 6 -25.83 18.51 6.45
CA PHE A 6 -25.50 17.30 5.67
C PHE A 6 -24.17 17.47 4.92
N LEU A 7 -23.97 18.59 4.24
CA LEU A 7 -22.72 18.89 3.55
C LEU A 7 -21.53 18.97 4.51
N GLY A 8 -21.72 19.53 5.71
CA GLY A 8 -20.70 19.57 6.74
C GLY A 8 -20.29 18.18 7.25
N ILE A 9 -21.25 17.28 7.45
CA ILE A 9 -20.99 15.90 7.86
C ILE A 9 -20.30 15.12 6.73
N ALA A 10 -20.81 15.23 5.50
CA ALA A 10 -20.25 14.56 4.33
C ALA A 10 -18.78 14.94 4.10
N ARG A 11 -18.43 16.24 4.21
CA ARG A 11 -17.04 16.70 4.11
C ARG A 11 -16.14 16.14 5.21
N LYS A 12 -16.64 16.01 6.44
CA LYS A 12 -15.86 15.42 7.55
C LYS A 12 -15.58 13.94 7.30
N ILE A 13 -16.58 13.19 6.84
CA ILE A 13 -16.43 11.77 6.50
C ILE A 13 -15.44 11.60 5.35
N ALA A 14 -15.62 12.36 4.26
CA ALA A 14 -14.71 12.30 3.11
C ALA A 14 -13.25 12.62 3.48
N LYS A 15 -13.02 13.56 4.40
CA LYS A 15 -11.66 13.89 4.87
C LYS A 15 -11.09 12.81 5.79
N ARG A 16 -11.91 12.25 6.69
CA ARG A 16 -11.47 11.22 7.64
C ARG A 16 -11.11 9.92 6.92
N ASP A 17 -11.92 9.56 5.93
CA ASP A 17 -11.86 8.27 5.25
C ASP A 17 -11.29 8.43 3.82
N SER A 18 -10.44 9.44 3.59
CA SER A 18 -9.96 9.82 2.26
C SER A 18 -9.27 8.66 1.53
N ALA A 19 -8.48 7.85 2.24
CA ALA A 19 -7.81 6.68 1.67
C ALA A 19 -8.81 5.62 1.13
N VAL A 20 -9.97 5.48 1.78
CA VAL A 20 -11.03 4.57 1.31
C VAL A 20 -11.65 5.12 0.03
N PHE A 21 -11.98 6.41 0.00
CA PHE A 21 -12.51 7.04 -1.21
C PHE A 21 -11.51 7.05 -2.37
N ASP A 22 -10.22 7.29 -2.10
CA ASP A 22 -9.15 7.19 -3.10
C ASP A 22 -9.07 5.78 -3.68
N THR A 23 -9.19 4.75 -2.84
CA THR A 23 -9.21 3.34 -3.25
C THR A 23 -10.46 3.03 -4.09
N LEU A 24 -11.63 3.53 -3.69
CA LEU A 24 -12.88 3.35 -4.44
C LEU A 24 -12.82 4.05 -5.81
N MET A 25 -12.27 5.26 -5.88
CA MET A 25 -12.05 6.00 -7.12
C MET A 25 -11.05 5.29 -8.04
N GLU A 26 -9.97 4.74 -7.48
CA GLU A 26 -9.02 3.92 -8.23
C GLU A 26 -9.66 2.64 -8.76
N PHE A 27 -10.51 1.99 -7.97
CA PHE A 27 -11.30 0.83 -8.39
C PHE A 27 -12.31 1.18 -9.49
N GLU A 28 -13.02 2.30 -9.39
CA GLU A 28 -13.96 2.71 -10.44
C GLU A 28 -13.25 2.88 -11.80
N ARG A 29 -12.04 3.43 -11.77
CA ARG A 29 -11.19 3.67 -12.95
C ARG A 29 -10.53 2.41 -13.51
N THR A 30 -10.02 1.54 -12.66
CA THR A 30 -9.18 0.39 -13.06
C THR A 30 -9.91 -0.94 -13.03
N LYS A 31 -11.05 -1.02 -12.33
CA LYS A 31 -11.77 -2.24 -11.95
C LYS A 31 -10.94 -3.23 -11.11
N GLU A 32 -9.84 -2.77 -10.53
CA GLU A 32 -8.95 -3.57 -9.69
C GLU A 32 -8.81 -2.93 -8.31
N ILE A 33 -9.00 -3.73 -7.25
CA ILE A 33 -8.70 -3.29 -5.88
C ILE A 33 -7.24 -3.59 -5.62
N ARG A 34 -6.43 -2.55 -5.45
CA ARG A 34 -5.03 -2.73 -5.05
C ARG A 34 -4.98 -3.19 -3.59
N SER A 35 -4.73 -4.47 -3.39
CA SER A 35 -4.60 -5.07 -2.05
C SER A 35 -3.27 -4.76 -1.37
N LYS A 36 -2.27 -4.25 -2.12
CA LYS A 36 -0.92 -3.97 -1.62
C LYS A 36 -0.63 -2.48 -1.59
N THR A 37 -0.18 -1.98 -0.44
CA THR A 37 0.33 -0.61 -0.29
C THR A 37 1.81 -0.55 -0.67
N ARG A 38 2.18 0.42 -1.51
CA ARG A 38 3.58 0.66 -1.85
C ARG A 38 4.28 1.41 -0.72
N LEU A 39 5.34 0.82 -0.17
CA LEU A 39 6.23 1.48 0.77
C LEU A 39 7.49 1.97 0.05
N ASN A 40 7.87 3.23 0.28
CA ASN A 40 9.13 3.79 -0.23
C ASN A 40 10.09 3.95 0.95
N PHE A 41 11.15 3.16 0.98
CA PHE A 41 12.21 3.25 1.98
C PHE A 41 13.56 3.15 1.28
N THR A 42 14.60 3.67 1.94
CA THR A 42 15.98 3.57 1.46
C THR A 42 16.68 2.45 2.21
N ILE A 43 17.47 1.66 1.48
CA ILE A 43 18.34 0.62 2.05
C ILE A 43 19.76 0.83 1.56
N ASP A 44 20.73 0.32 2.32
CA ASP A 44 22.12 0.37 1.91
C ASP A 44 22.34 -0.31 0.55
N LYS A 45 23.22 0.28 -0.27
CA LYS A 45 23.46 -0.17 -1.64
C LYS A 45 24.02 -1.58 -1.70
N SER A 46 24.91 -1.96 -0.78
CA SER A 46 25.53 -3.29 -0.76
C SER A 46 24.48 -4.35 -0.40
N THR A 47 23.65 -4.06 0.61
CA THR A 47 22.52 -4.90 1.02
C THR A 47 21.51 -5.09 -0.11
N ALA A 48 21.15 -4.00 -0.82
CA ALA A 48 20.27 -4.08 -1.98
C ALA A 48 20.83 -4.98 -3.09
N ALA A 49 22.13 -4.85 -3.39
CA ALA A 49 22.79 -5.64 -4.42
C ALA A 49 22.81 -7.13 -4.06
N HIS A 50 23.17 -7.47 -2.83
CA HIS A 50 23.16 -8.85 -2.33
C HIS A 50 21.75 -9.44 -2.35
N PHE A 51 20.76 -8.71 -1.85
CA PHE A 51 19.37 -9.16 -1.84
C PHE A 51 18.84 -9.39 -3.26
N LYS A 52 19.11 -8.48 -4.20
CA LYS A 52 18.71 -8.63 -5.60
C LYS A 52 19.36 -9.84 -6.25
N LYS A 53 20.66 -10.07 -6.00
CA LYS A 53 21.37 -11.26 -6.49
C LYS A 53 20.76 -12.54 -5.94
N TYR A 54 20.54 -12.60 -4.64
CA TYR A 54 19.91 -13.73 -3.96
C TYR A 54 18.53 -14.06 -4.55
N CYS A 55 17.66 -13.06 -4.70
CA CYS A 55 16.34 -13.24 -5.31
C CYS A 55 16.43 -13.73 -6.76
N ARG A 56 17.40 -13.23 -7.54
CA ARG A 56 17.59 -13.67 -8.93
C ARG A 56 18.03 -15.14 -9.01
N GLU A 57 18.97 -15.56 -8.18
CA GLU A 57 19.51 -16.93 -8.18
C GLU A 57 18.45 -17.97 -7.79
N HIS A 58 17.50 -17.59 -6.95
CA HIS A 58 16.46 -18.48 -6.44
C HIS A 58 15.08 -18.27 -7.12
N GLY A 59 14.99 -17.38 -8.10
CA GLY A 59 13.72 -17.09 -8.80
C GLY A 59 12.65 -16.42 -7.93
N TYR A 60 13.05 -15.69 -6.88
CA TYR A 60 12.12 -15.05 -5.96
C TYR A 60 11.67 -13.65 -6.41
N ASN A 61 10.41 -13.34 -6.13
CA ASN A 61 9.92 -11.97 -6.18
C ASN A 61 10.43 -11.19 -4.95
N MET A 62 11.15 -10.09 -5.20
CA MET A 62 11.75 -9.27 -4.13
C MET A 62 10.70 -8.77 -3.12
N SER A 63 9.57 -8.24 -3.60
CA SER A 63 8.51 -7.71 -2.73
C SER A 63 7.89 -8.81 -1.87
N ALA A 64 7.61 -9.98 -2.45
CA ALA A 64 7.06 -11.12 -1.70
C ALA A 64 8.03 -11.61 -0.62
N LYS A 65 9.34 -11.58 -0.89
CA LYS A 65 10.35 -12.02 0.09
C LYS A 65 10.49 -11.03 1.25
N ILE A 66 10.38 -9.73 0.97
CA ILE A 66 10.34 -8.68 1.99
C ILE A 66 9.08 -8.83 2.85
N GLU A 67 7.92 -9.02 2.22
CA GLU A 67 6.64 -9.24 2.89
C GLU A 67 6.71 -10.44 3.85
N GLN A 68 7.21 -11.59 3.39
CA GLN A 68 7.43 -12.77 4.22
C GLN A 68 8.38 -12.50 5.42
N ALA A 69 9.42 -11.70 5.21
CA ALA A 69 10.34 -11.35 6.30
C ALA A 69 9.70 -10.40 7.32
N MET A 70 8.89 -9.44 6.86
CA MET A 70 8.15 -8.54 7.73
C MET A 70 7.08 -9.28 8.54
N GLU A 71 6.34 -10.20 7.94
CA GLU A 71 5.36 -11.04 8.65
C GLU A 71 6.03 -11.80 9.80
N LYS A 72 7.20 -12.39 9.58
CA LYS A 72 7.95 -13.09 10.63
C LYS A 72 8.41 -12.16 11.76
N LEU A 73 8.69 -10.89 11.46
CA LEU A 73 9.17 -9.91 12.46
C LEU A 73 8.04 -9.24 13.24
N VAL A 74 6.85 -9.09 12.63
CA VAL A 74 5.72 -8.35 13.22
C VAL A 74 4.69 -9.30 13.84
N SER A 75 4.74 -10.60 13.56
CA SER A 75 3.84 -11.60 14.15
C SER A 75 4.27 -12.11 15.53
N GLU A 76 5.15 -11.38 16.22
CA GLU A 76 5.44 -11.53 17.66
C GLU A 76 4.58 -10.55 18.47
#